data_AF-A0A8S0Y0T5-F1
#
_entry.id   AF-A0A8S0Y0T5-F1
#
_cell.length_a   1.000
_cell.length_b   1.000
_cell.length_c   1.000
_cell.angle_alpha   90.00
_cell.angle_beta   90.00
_cell.angle_gamma   90.00
#
_symmetry.space_group_name_H-M   'P 1'
#
loop_
_entity.id
_entity.type
_entity.pdbx_description
1 polymer ?
#
loop_
_entity_poly.entity_id
_entity_poly.type
_entity_poly.pdbx_seq_one_letter_code
_entity_poly.pdbx_strand_id
1 'polypeptide(L)'
;MPWILFSNSSAEAPNDPSQSMVASVFLGSVCRRWREIVEATPRLWTSIAINTYRSDRQATTSSGSFHPDQFDLKAFSLGNLTADGDRFNQDSAMQSEYVKLENVYDCPCTLPTCPAFIAKTRLANMQPRQAVVAASRDTPDSIFFGLVAAATLCDPRYRRAGAGKVFVDHLVSGLGRSTGVRPHWEYLVMGIINVLAPILPSDAERQDVAICQSIYPFHSRIVDTLLADFDYLTQKDDVGDSRRFLVAKMLLLFMDDPETKRHMCKEKTLRLLVHCWLETSPACTMRKTAAGTVLELLVRKDSCGNSPPPDYLDRLFKAVQVPNFVSRINFSLKHKNLPAETLHKEISILRNLTESWLPFSPKLLKGSVSKQVVAAVRRILKNDPQMDKHKTLPRVELFIQ
;
A
#
# COMPACT_ATOMS: atom_id res chain seq x y z
N MET A 1 4.99 -46.12 -9.10
CA MET A 1 3.68 -45.75 -8.51
C MET A 1 2.61 -46.04 -9.54
N PRO A 2 1.61 -46.87 -9.24
CA PRO A 2 0.55 -47.21 -10.18
C PRO A 2 -0.57 -46.17 -10.13
N TRP A 3 -1.15 -45.87 -11.28
CA TRP A 3 -2.38 -45.10 -11.39
C TRP A 3 -3.56 -46.07 -11.26
N ILE A 4 -4.46 -45.82 -10.31
CA ILE A 4 -5.72 -46.54 -10.18
C ILE A 4 -6.82 -45.62 -10.73
N LEU A 5 -7.43 -46.03 -11.84
CA LEU A 5 -8.67 -45.45 -12.37
C LEU A 5 -9.85 -46.20 -11.74
N PHE A 6 -10.76 -45.48 -11.10
CA PHE A 6 -12.07 -46.03 -10.77
C PHE A 6 -13.00 -45.84 -11.97
N SER A 7 -13.30 -46.93 -12.66
CA SER A 7 -14.39 -47.02 -13.64
C SER A 7 -15.53 -47.83 -13.03
N ASN A 8 -16.66 -47.20 -12.75
CA ASN A 8 -17.91 -47.93 -12.57
C ASN A 8 -18.47 -48.22 -13.97
N SER A 9 -18.37 -49.49 -14.37
CA SER A 9 -19.05 -50.07 -15.51
C SER A 9 -20.24 -50.87 -14.99
N SER A 10 -21.45 -50.45 -15.35
CA SER A 10 -22.58 -51.37 -15.47
C SER A 10 -23.23 -51.07 -16.81
N ALA A 11 -23.24 -52.07 -17.68
CA ALA A 11 -23.70 -51.98 -19.05
C ALA A 11 -25.23 -52.12 -19.10
N GLU A 12 -25.90 -51.11 -19.64
CA GLU A 12 -27.23 -51.20 -20.27
C GLU A 12 -27.38 -49.99 -21.22
N ALA A 13 -28.00 -50.21 -22.38
CA ALA A 13 -28.22 -49.22 -23.45
C ALA A 13 -29.71 -49.16 -23.79
N PRO A 14 -30.20 -48.20 -24.60
CA PRO A 14 -29.96 -46.74 -24.60
C PRO A 14 -31.29 -45.95 -24.53
N ASN A 15 -31.19 -44.61 -24.43
CA ASN A 15 -32.17 -43.57 -24.78
C ASN A 15 -32.61 -42.66 -23.61
N ASP A 16 -31.80 -41.64 -23.34
CA ASP A 16 -32.33 -40.36 -22.87
C ASP A 16 -31.40 -39.21 -23.32
N PRO A 17 -31.86 -38.27 -24.18
CA PRO A 17 -31.05 -37.14 -24.64
C PRO A 17 -30.88 -36.02 -23.60
N SER A 18 -31.13 -36.27 -22.31
CA SER A 18 -30.98 -35.30 -21.22
C SER A 18 -29.80 -35.58 -20.27
N GLN A 19 -28.70 -36.18 -20.76
CA GLN A 19 -27.48 -36.30 -19.96
C GLN A 19 -26.75 -34.95 -19.80
N SER A 20 -27.03 -34.31 -18.68
CA SER A 20 -26.25 -33.22 -18.10
C SER A 20 -24.75 -33.55 -18.08
N MET A 21 -23.94 -32.70 -18.73
CA MET A 21 -22.48 -32.77 -18.65
C MET A 21 -22.04 -32.51 -17.20
N VAL A 22 -21.67 -33.57 -16.49
CA VAL A 22 -20.99 -33.45 -15.18
C VAL A 22 -19.56 -32.96 -15.46
N ALA A 23 -19.34 -31.66 -15.30
CA ALA A 23 -18.00 -31.07 -15.38
C ALA A 23 -17.15 -31.60 -14.21
N SER A 24 -16.11 -32.39 -14.54
CA SER A 24 -15.12 -32.85 -13.59
C SER A 24 -14.32 -31.66 -13.05
N VAL A 25 -14.52 -31.30 -11.78
CA VAL A 25 -13.72 -30.30 -11.07
C VAL A 25 -12.38 -30.94 -10.68
N PHE A 26 -11.30 -30.53 -11.34
CA PHE A 26 -9.95 -30.95 -10.97
C PHE A 26 -9.38 -29.99 -9.92
N LEU A 27 -9.46 -30.37 -8.65
CA LEU A 27 -8.64 -29.77 -7.60
C LEU A 27 -7.20 -30.23 -7.85
N GLY A 28 -6.27 -29.29 -8.04
CA GLY A 28 -4.85 -29.56 -8.32
C GLY A 28 -4.17 -30.46 -7.27
N SER A 29 -2.86 -30.70 -7.42
CA SER A 29 -2.09 -31.64 -6.59
C SER A 29 -2.32 -31.46 -5.09
N VAL A 30 -3.15 -32.32 -4.51
CA VAL A 30 -3.39 -32.41 -3.05
C VAL A 30 -2.17 -33.08 -2.41
N CYS A 31 -1.57 -32.46 -1.40
CA CYS A 31 -0.40 -33.06 -0.74
C CYS A 31 -0.79 -34.37 -0.03
N ARG A 32 0.14 -35.33 0.06
CA ARG A 32 -0.08 -36.65 0.68
C ARG A 32 -0.72 -36.54 2.07
N ARG A 33 -0.30 -35.53 2.85
CA ARG A 33 -0.80 -35.28 4.19
C ARG A 33 -2.29 -34.91 4.23
N TRP A 34 -2.77 -34.15 3.26
CA TRP A 34 -4.19 -33.83 3.14
C TRP A 34 -5.02 -35.07 2.84
N ARG A 35 -4.51 -35.98 2.01
CA ARG A 35 -5.18 -37.25 1.72
C ARG A 35 -5.34 -38.13 2.96
N GLU A 36 -4.27 -38.24 3.77
CA GLU A 36 -4.31 -38.96 5.05
C GLU A 36 -5.35 -38.38 6.03
N ILE A 37 -5.47 -37.04 6.09
CA ILE A 37 -6.46 -36.36 6.94
C ILE A 37 -7.89 -36.64 6.48
N VAL A 38 -8.12 -36.61 5.16
CA VAL A 38 -9.42 -36.89 4.54
C VAL A 38 -9.82 -38.35 4.79
N GLU A 39 -8.92 -39.30 4.57
CA GLU A 39 -9.15 -40.73 4.81
C GLU A 39 -9.42 -41.04 6.29
N ALA A 40 -8.70 -40.39 7.21
CA ALA A 40 -8.86 -40.61 8.65
C ALA A 40 -10.14 -39.99 9.23
N THR A 41 -10.77 -39.03 8.53
CA THR A 41 -11.87 -38.24 9.09
C THR A 41 -13.06 -38.06 8.13
N PRO A 42 -13.79 -39.13 7.76
CA PRO A 42 -14.88 -39.10 6.76
C PRO A 42 -15.97 -38.06 7.03
N ARG A 43 -16.23 -37.76 8.31
CA ARG A 43 -17.29 -36.83 8.74
C ARG A 43 -16.96 -35.35 8.50
N LEU A 44 -15.70 -35.00 8.24
CA LEU A 44 -15.30 -33.60 8.04
C LEU A 44 -15.61 -33.06 6.64
N TRP A 45 -15.91 -33.92 5.66
CA TRP A 45 -16.01 -33.53 4.24
C TRP A 45 -17.28 -34.02 3.54
N THR A 46 -18.28 -34.49 4.29
CA THR A 46 -19.63 -34.73 3.75
C THR A 46 -20.36 -33.44 3.33
N SER A 47 -19.80 -32.27 3.66
CA SER A 47 -20.28 -30.97 3.17
C SER A 47 -19.11 -30.08 2.76
N ILE A 48 -18.79 -30.05 1.47
CA ILE A 48 -17.90 -29.04 0.90
C ILE A 48 -18.80 -27.98 0.26
N ALA A 49 -18.96 -26.84 0.93
CA ALA A 49 -19.66 -25.69 0.36
C ALA A 49 -18.68 -24.88 -0.50
N ILE A 50 -18.75 -25.03 -1.82
CA ILE A 50 -18.01 -24.20 -2.77
C ILE A 50 -18.86 -22.95 -3.04
N ASN A 51 -18.51 -21.83 -2.40
CA ASN A 51 -19.20 -20.58 -2.64
C ASN A 51 -18.63 -19.92 -3.91
N THR A 52 -19.22 -20.21 -5.06
CA THR A 52 -18.84 -19.56 -6.32
C THR A 52 -19.44 -18.17 -6.37
N TYR A 53 -18.66 -17.15 -6.04
CA TYR A 53 -18.97 -15.78 -6.40
C TYR A 53 -18.90 -15.65 -7.93
N ARG A 54 -20.05 -15.78 -8.60
CA ARG A 54 -20.19 -15.50 -10.02
C ARG A 54 -20.18 -13.98 -10.20
N SER A 55 -19.03 -13.42 -10.54
CA SER A 55 -18.96 -12.05 -11.08
C SER A 55 -19.43 -12.11 -12.52
N ASP A 56 -20.69 -11.74 -12.76
CA ASP A 56 -21.18 -11.52 -14.12
C ASP A 56 -20.47 -10.28 -14.70
N ARG A 57 -19.35 -10.50 -15.38
CA ARG A 57 -18.72 -9.52 -16.27
C ARG A 57 -18.71 -10.07 -17.69
N GLN A 58 -19.61 -9.55 -18.51
CA GLN A 58 -19.53 -9.72 -19.96
C GLN A 58 -18.28 -8.97 -20.46
N ALA A 59 -17.38 -9.71 -21.11
CA ALA A 59 -16.22 -9.13 -21.77
C ALA A 59 -16.64 -8.48 -23.09
N THR A 60 -16.54 -7.15 -23.18
CA THR A 60 -16.51 -6.45 -24.46
C THR A 60 -15.06 -6.39 -24.95
N THR A 61 -14.75 -7.23 -25.94
CA THR A 61 -13.49 -7.18 -26.69
C THR A 61 -13.52 -6.02 -27.69
N SER A 62 -12.72 -4.98 -27.45
CA SER A 62 -12.36 -4.00 -28.48
C SER A 62 -10.91 -4.23 -28.92
N SER A 63 -10.72 -4.62 -30.18
CA SER A 63 -9.40 -4.73 -30.81
C SER A 63 -8.90 -3.34 -31.23
N GLY A 64 -7.77 -2.90 -30.67
CA GLY A 64 -7.01 -1.76 -31.17
C GLY A 64 -5.58 -2.20 -31.49
N SER A 65 -5.11 -1.89 -32.70
CA SER A 65 -3.74 -2.15 -33.15
C SER A 65 -2.77 -1.10 -32.58
N PHE A 66 -1.59 -1.55 -32.14
CA PHE A 66 -0.51 -0.72 -31.59
C PHE A 66 0.64 -0.61 -32.60
N HIS A 67 1.19 0.59 -32.80
CA HIS A 67 2.33 0.87 -33.68
C HIS A 67 3.57 1.25 -32.84
N PRO A 68 4.81 0.83 -33.17
CA PRO A 68 5.94 0.85 -32.21
C PRO A 68 6.74 2.16 -32.08
N ASP A 69 6.44 3.23 -32.84
CA ASP A 69 7.42 4.32 -33.06
C ASP A 69 7.09 5.69 -32.43
N GLN A 70 6.21 5.75 -31.40
CA GLN A 70 5.99 6.98 -30.62
C GLN A 70 6.00 6.69 -29.11
N PHE A 71 7.12 6.98 -28.47
CA PHE A 71 7.21 7.12 -27.02
C PHE A 71 6.78 8.56 -26.64
N ASP A 72 5.48 8.78 -26.48
CA ASP A 72 4.95 10.04 -25.93
C ASP A 72 4.69 9.89 -24.42
N LEU A 73 5.59 10.43 -23.61
CA LEU A 73 5.46 10.49 -22.15
C LEU A 73 4.25 11.31 -21.69
N LYS A 74 3.63 12.14 -22.55
CA LYS A 74 2.45 12.95 -22.20
C LYS A 74 1.11 12.26 -22.49
N ALA A 75 1.10 11.18 -23.29
CA ALA A 75 -0.14 10.52 -23.72
C ALA A 75 -0.73 9.51 -22.71
N PHE A 76 -0.08 9.27 -21.56
CA PHE A 76 -0.47 8.22 -20.61
C PHE A 76 -1.53 8.61 -19.57
N SER A 77 -2.37 9.60 -19.88
CA SER A 77 -3.62 9.85 -19.13
C SER A 77 -4.82 9.23 -19.86
N LEU A 78 -5.24 8.02 -19.46
CA LEU A 78 -6.64 7.56 -19.30
C LEU A 78 -6.83 6.05 -19.50
N GLY A 79 -7.62 5.48 -18.59
CA GLY A 79 -8.31 4.21 -18.72
C GLY A 79 -9.33 4.05 -17.59
N ASN A 80 -10.58 4.45 -17.82
CA ASN A 80 -11.68 4.34 -16.85
C ASN A 80 -12.05 2.86 -16.62
N LEU A 81 -11.92 2.38 -15.38
CA LEU A 81 -12.44 1.08 -14.94
C LEU A 81 -13.20 1.26 -13.61
N THR A 82 -14.41 0.69 -13.54
CA THR A 82 -15.42 0.95 -12.51
C THR A 82 -15.46 -0.10 -11.38
N ALA A 83 -15.95 0.39 -10.23
CA ALA A 83 -16.67 -0.30 -9.15
C ALA A 83 -15.93 -0.87 -7.91
N ASP A 84 -14.64 -0.58 -7.71
CA ASP A 84 -13.99 -0.68 -6.38
C ASP A 84 -13.15 0.58 -6.08
N GLY A 85 -13.81 1.74 -6.23
CA GLY A 85 -13.21 3.03 -6.56
C GLY A 85 -12.45 3.80 -5.47
N ASP A 86 -12.52 3.40 -4.19
CA ASP A 86 -11.93 4.20 -3.11
C ASP A 86 -10.42 3.96 -2.91
N ARG A 87 -9.92 2.77 -3.29
CA ARG A 87 -8.47 2.46 -3.21
C ARG A 87 -7.71 3.03 -4.42
N PHE A 88 -8.35 3.08 -5.60
CA PHE A 88 -7.74 3.51 -6.87
C PHE A 88 -7.87 5.02 -7.16
N ASN A 89 -8.94 5.71 -6.77
CA ASN A 89 -9.02 7.17 -6.95
C ASN A 89 -7.98 7.95 -6.13
N GLN A 90 -7.38 7.33 -5.12
CA GLN A 90 -6.25 7.90 -4.36
C GLN A 90 -4.97 7.95 -5.19
N ASP A 91 -4.83 7.13 -6.23
CA ASP A 91 -3.59 7.05 -7.03
C ASP A 91 -3.48 8.18 -8.08
N SER A 92 -4.59 8.84 -8.45
CA SER A 92 -4.53 10.05 -9.31
C SER A 92 -4.03 11.28 -8.53
N ALA A 93 -4.45 11.43 -7.27
CA ALA A 93 -3.88 12.44 -6.36
C ALA A 93 -2.41 12.13 -6.03
N MET A 94 -2.07 10.85 -5.93
CA MET A 94 -0.69 10.39 -5.82
C MET A 94 0.12 10.91 -7.02
N GLN A 95 -0.27 10.58 -8.25
CA GLN A 95 0.43 11.04 -9.45
C GLN A 95 0.60 12.56 -9.47
N SER A 96 -0.47 13.33 -9.25
CA SER A 96 -0.47 14.81 -9.24
C SER A 96 0.52 15.43 -8.24
N GLU A 97 0.65 14.87 -7.03
CA GLU A 97 1.59 15.39 -6.03
C GLU A 97 3.03 14.87 -6.26
N TYR A 98 3.18 13.67 -6.85
CA TYR A 98 4.45 13.16 -7.39
C TYR A 98 4.96 14.01 -8.59
N VAL A 99 4.08 14.71 -9.33
CA VAL A 99 4.48 15.64 -10.42
C VAL A 99 5.50 16.69 -9.95
N LYS A 100 5.50 17.07 -8.66
CA LYS A 100 6.52 18.00 -8.15
C LYS A 100 7.94 17.42 -8.14
N LEU A 101 8.08 16.10 -8.00
CA LEU A 101 9.34 15.37 -8.19
C LEU A 101 9.64 15.11 -9.68
N GLU A 102 8.60 15.02 -10.51
CA GLU A 102 8.72 14.91 -11.97
C GLU A 102 9.38 16.13 -12.61
N ASN A 103 9.36 17.32 -11.99
CA ASN A 103 10.04 18.50 -12.52
C ASN A 103 11.56 18.30 -12.77
N VAL A 104 12.22 17.37 -12.06
CA VAL A 104 13.63 17.03 -12.35
C VAL A 104 13.76 16.17 -13.61
N TYR A 105 12.76 15.34 -13.88
CA TYR A 105 12.72 14.47 -15.06
C TYR A 105 12.13 15.19 -16.26
N ASP A 106 11.29 16.19 -16.09
CA ASP A 106 10.68 16.96 -17.16
C ASP A 106 11.50 18.17 -17.61
N CYS A 107 12.84 18.05 -17.62
CA CYS A 107 13.67 19.01 -18.34
C CYS A 107 13.21 19.01 -19.82
N PRO A 108 12.73 20.14 -20.37
CA PRO A 108 12.38 20.25 -21.79
C PRO A 108 13.64 20.33 -22.68
N CYS A 109 14.80 20.24 -22.05
CA CYS A 109 16.12 20.40 -22.60
C CYS A 109 16.43 19.26 -23.59
N THR A 110 16.71 19.60 -24.85
CA THR A 110 17.15 18.65 -25.88
C THR A 110 18.65 18.68 -26.11
N LEU A 111 19.38 19.47 -25.30
CA LEU A 111 20.83 19.61 -25.42
C LEU A 111 21.52 18.30 -25.01
N PRO A 112 22.51 17.82 -25.79
CA PRO A 112 23.22 16.58 -25.51
C PRO A 112 24.08 16.65 -24.23
N THR A 113 24.27 17.84 -23.66
CA THR A 113 24.97 18.07 -22.40
C THR A 113 24.04 18.08 -21.18
N CYS A 114 22.73 18.09 -21.37
CA CYS A 114 21.77 18.09 -20.27
C CYS A 114 21.77 16.71 -19.57
N PRO A 115 22.04 16.62 -18.26
CA PRO A 115 22.06 15.33 -17.55
C PRO A 115 20.73 14.57 -17.63
N ALA A 116 19.59 15.27 -17.61
CA ALA A 116 18.28 14.66 -17.76
C ALA A 116 18.06 14.10 -19.18
N PHE A 117 18.47 14.84 -20.21
CA PHE A 117 18.41 14.36 -21.60
C PHE A 117 19.28 13.11 -21.79
N ILE A 118 20.54 13.16 -21.34
CA ILE A 118 21.48 12.03 -21.40
C ILE A 118 20.89 10.80 -20.71
N ALA A 119 20.34 10.96 -19.50
CA ALA A 119 19.75 9.87 -18.74
C ALA A 119 18.51 9.28 -19.44
N LYS A 120 17.63 10.12 -20.01
CA LYS A 120 16.47 9.69 -20.81
C LYS A 120 16.89 8.92 -22.06
N THR A 121 17.83 9.46 -22.83
CA THR A 121 18.36 8.81 -24.03
C THR A 121 19.03 7.49 -23.68
N ARG A 122 19.81 7.43 -22.59
CA ARG A 122 20.41 6.19 -22.08
C ARG A 122 19.33 5.15 -21.76
N LEU A 123 18.27 5.54 -21.06
CA LEU A 123 17.18 4.62 -20.70
C LEU A 123 16.41 4.14 -21.93
N ALA A 124 16.08 5.04 -22.86
CA ALA A 124 15.36 4.71 -24.10
C ALA A 124 16.11 3.70 -24.98
N ASN A 125 17.44 3.71 -24.93
CA ASN A 125 18.30 2.81 -25.69
C ASN A 125 18.62 1.49 -24.98
N MET A 126 18.02 1.21 -23.81
CA MET A 126 18.28 -0.01 -23.04
C MET A 126 17.03 -0.87 -22.91
N GLN A 127 17.21 -2.19 -22.97
CA GLN A 127 16.16 -3.12 -22.54
C GLN A 127 15.98 -3.03 -21.02
N PRO A 128 14.77 -3.28 -20.47
CA PRO A 128 14.49 -3.16 -19.04
C PRO A 128 15.52 -3.87 -18.14
N ARG A 129 15.94 -5.08 -18.51
CA ARG A 129 16.96 -5.83 -17.76
C ARG A 129 18.33 -5.16 -17.78
N GLN A 130 18.75 -4.60 -18.92
CA GLN A 130 20.01 -3.88 -19.03
C GLN A 130 19.97 -2.59 -18.21
N ALA A 131 18.83 -1.87 -18.23
CA ALA A 131 18.64 -0.66 -17.45
C ALA A 131 18.70 -0.94 -15.94
N VAL A 132 18.07 -2.03 -15.46
CA VAL A 132 18.15 -2.43 -14.04
C VAL A 132 19.59 -2.80 -13.62
N VAL A 133 20.33 -3.53 -14.46
CA VAL A 133 21.74 -3.87 -14.19
C VAL A 133 22.64 -2.62 -14.24
N ALA A 134 22.34 -1.67 -15.10
CA ALA A 134 23.04 -0.39 -15.13
C ALA A 134 22.74 0.43 -13.87
N ALA A 135 21.47 0.51 -13.46
CA ALA A 135 21.04 1.21 -12.25
C ALA A 135 21.64 0.60 -10.97
N SER A 136 21.87 -0.72 -10.92
CA SER A 136 22.53 -1.33 -9.75
C SER A 136 23.99 -0.92 -9.56
N ARG A 137 24.60 -0.32 -10.58
CA ARG A 137 25.98 0.21 -10.56
C ARG A 137 26.04 1.73 -10.41
N ASP A 138 24.94 2.42 -10.68
CA ASP A 138 24.83 3.87 -10.51
C ASP A 138 24.56 4.23 -9.04
N THR A 139 24.78 5.50 -8.69
CA THR A 139 24.45 6.02 -7.36
C THR A 139 22.94 6.23 -7.22
N PRO A 140 22.36 6.06 -6.01
CA PRO A 140 20.92 6.21 -5.78
C PRO A 140 20.36 7.61 -6.08
N ASP A 141 21.22 8.64 -6.05
CA ASP A 141 20.88 10.03 -6.35
C ASP A 141 21.00 10.39 -7.84
N SER A 142 21.45 9.46 -8.68
CA SER A 142 21.59 9.73 -10.12
C SER A 142 20.22 9.86 -10.81
N ILE A 143 20.13 10.76 -11.79
CA ILE A 143 18.90 10.97 -12.56
C ILE A 143 18.48 9.69 -13.29
N PHE A 144 19.44 8.92 -13.80
CA PHE A 144 19.17 7.64 -14.46
C PHE A 144 18.51 6.64 -13.51
N PHE A 145 19.01 6.53 -12.27
CA PHE A 145 18.42 5.66 -11.26
C PHE A 145 16.97 6.05 -10.95
N GLY A 146 16.72 7.35 -10.82
CA GLY A 146 15.38 7.91 -10.63
C GLY A 146 14.41 7.60 -11.78
N LEU A 147 14.88 7.67 -13.03
CA LEU A 147 14.09 7.28 -14.21
C LEU A 147 13.77 5.78 -14.23
N VAL A 148 14.70 4.92 -13.81
CA VAL A 148 14.44 3.48 -13.67
C VAL A 148 13.39 3.22 -12.58
N ALA A 149 13.47 3.91 -11.44
CA ALA A 149 12.45 3.85 -10.39
C ALA A 149 11.07 4.28 -10.90
N ALA A 150 10.96 5.35 -11.70
CA ALA A 150 9.71 5.75 -12.32
C ALA A 150 9.19 4.70 -13.32
N ALA A 151 10.06 4.17 -14.20
CA ALA A 151 9.69 3.18 -15.20
C ALA A 151 9.13 1.89 -14.60
N THR A 152 9.53 1.53 -13.37
CA THR A 152 8.99 0.35 -12.67
C THR A 152 7.51 0.44 -12.34
N LEU A 153 6.90 1.64 -12.33
CA LEU A 153 5.46 1.78 -12.14
C LEU A 153 4.71 1.31 -13.40
N CYS A 154 5.16 1.77 -14.56
CA CYS A 154 4.44 1.63 -15.83
C CYS A 154 4.77 0.33 -16.58
N ASP A 155 6.00 -0.18 -16.49
CA ASP A 155 6.42 -1.35 -17.25
C ASP A 155 6.82 -2.53 -16.32
N PRO A 156 6.01 -3.62 -16.29
CA PRO A 156 6.27 -4.79 -15.45
C PRO A 156 7.62 -5.45 -15.71
N ARG A 157 8.20 -5.29 -16.90
CA ARG A 157 9.49 -5.90 -17.27
C ARG A 157 10.64 -5.37 -16.42
N TYR A 158 10.58 -4.11 -15.97
CA TYR A 158 11.58 -3.57 -15.04
C TYR A 158 11.49 -4.23 -13.67
N ARG A 159 10.26 -4.41 -13.14
CA ARG A 159 10.02 -5.09 -11.86
C ARG A 159 10.51 -6.53 -11.91
N ARG A 160 10.13 -7.27 -12.95
CA ARG A 160 10.50 -8.67 -13.20
C ARG A 160 12.00 -8.84 -13.50
N ALA A 161 12.67 -7.80 -13.96
CA ALA A 161 14.13 -7.78 -14.11
C ALA A 161 14.90 -7.61 -12.79
N GLY A 162 14.21 -7.47 -11.65
CA GLY A 162 14.83 -7.40 -10.32
C GLY A 162 15.04 -5.98 -9.79
N ALA A 163 14.36 -4.96 -10.35
CA ALA A 163 14.49 -3.57 -9.89
C ALA A 163 14.21 -3.40 -8.39
N GLY A 164 13.18 -4.09 -7.87
CA GLY A 164 12.85 -4.05 -6.44
C GLY A 164 14.01 -4.48 -5.54
N LYS A 165 14.72 -5.55 -5.92
CA LYS A 165 15.92 -6.02 -5.19
C LYS A 165 17.04 -4.99 -5.26
N VAL A 166 17.26 -4.36 -6.41
CA VAL A 166 18.26 -3.28 -6.56
C VAL A 166 17.96 -2.11 -5.63
N PHE A 167 16.70 -1.67 -5.53
CA PHE A 167 16.30 -0.58 -4.62
C PHE A 167 16.51 -0.96 -3.16
N VAL A 168 16.13 -2.17 -2.76
CA VAL A 168 16.32 -2.66 -1.39
C VAL A 168 17.81 -2.78 -1.05
N ASP A 169 18.62 -3.36 -1.94
CA ASP A 169 20.06 -3.56 -1.71
C ASP A 169 20.78 -2.21 -1.53
N HIS A 170 20.49 -1.22 -2.37
CA HIS A 170 21.03 0.15 -2.22
C HIS A 170 20.58 0.81 -0.91
N LEU A 171 19.29 0.67 -0.56
CA LEU A 171 18.73 1.28 0.65
C LEU A 171 19.32 0.69 1.93
N VAL A 172 19.53 -0.62 1.93
CA VAL A 172 19.96 -1.36 3.11
C VAL A 172 21.48 -1.38 3.24
N SER A 173 22.23 -1.30 2.15
CA SER A 173 23.69 -1.16 2.18
C SER A 173 24.14 0.22 2.65
N GLY A 174 23.28 1.23 2.57
CA GLY A 174 23.63 2.62 2.86
C GLY A 174 24.67 3.17 1.88
N LEU A 175 24.81 2.55 0.70
CA LEU A 175 25.64 3.07 -0.37
C LEU A 175 25.13 4.45 -0.76
N GLY A 176 26.00 5.46 -0.68
CA GLY A 176 25.64 6.83 -1.01
C GLY A 176 24.87 7.56 0.10
N ARG A 177 25.12 7.29 1.39
CA ARG A 177 24.81 8.26 2.47
C ARG A 177 25.38 9.62 2.06
N SER A 178 24.52 10.48 1.53
CA SER A 178 24.93 11.66 0.81
C SER A 178 25.55 12.66 1.79
N THR A 179 26.48 13.47 1.29
CA THR A 179 27.00 14.68 1.96
C THR A 179 26.05 15.88 1.75
N GLY A 180 24.78 15.65 1.42
CA GLY A 180 23.91 16.64 0.77
C GLY A 180 22.56 16.93 1.44
N VAL A 181 21.81 17.82 0.78
CA VAL A 181 20.51 18.39 1.21
C VAL A 181 19.37 17.35 1.24
N ARG A 182 19.57 16.18 0.63
CA ARG A 182 18.53 15.17 0.43
C ARG A 182 18.91 13.81 1.03
N PRO A 183 17.96 13.10 1.68
CA PRO A 183 18.22 11.75 2.14
C PRO A 183 18.38 10.79 0.95
N HIS A 184 19.38 9.92 1.05
CA HIS A 184 19.70 8.92 0.03
C HIS A 184 18.56 7.93 -0.24
N TRP A 185 17.67 7.73 0.75
CA TRP A 185 16.59 6.75 0.67
C TRP A 185 15.37 7.20 -0.14
N GLU A 186 15.22 8.50 -0.45
CA GLU A 186 13.96 9.03 -1.00
C GLU A 186 13.56 8.37 -2.32
N TYR A 187 14.48 8.30 -3.29
CA TYR A 187 14.25 7.65 -4.57
C TYR A 187 14.17 6.12 -4.47
N LEU A 188 14.86 5.52 -3.51
CA LEU A 188 14.84 4.09 -3.26
C LEU A 188 13.48 3.64 -2.73
N VAL A 189 12.93 4.37 -1.76
CA VAL A 189 11.58 4.15 -1.22
C VAL A 189 10.53 4.34 -2.32
N MET A 190 10.66 5.38 -3.15
CA MET A 190 9.78 5.58 -4.30
C MET A 190 9.85 4.41 -5.29
N GLY A 191 11.05 3.91 -5.61
CA GLY A 191 11.22 2.72 -6.45
C GLY A 191 10.55 1.48 -5.86
N ILE A 192 10.65 1.26 -4.55
CA ILE A 192 9.96 0.16 -3.85
C ILE A 192 8.44 0.32 -3.95
N ILE A 193 7.92 1.54 -3.74
CA ILE A 193 6.49 1.85 -3.90
C ILE A 193 6.04 1.53 -5.33
N ASN A 194 6.78 2.00 -6.34
CA ASN A 194 6.45 1.79 -7.75
C ASN A 194 6.53 0.32 -8.17
N VAL A 195 7.38 -0.47 -7.52
CA VAL A 195 7.42 -1.92 -7.71
C VAL A 195 6.20 -2.60 -7.10
N LEU A 196 5.84 -2.26 -5.85
CA LEU A 196 4.79 -2.96 -5.12
C LEU A 196 3.37 -2.52 -5.50
N ALA A 197 3.14 -1.22 -5.75
CA ALA A 197 1.81 -0.66 -5.95
C ALA A 197 1.01 -1.33 -7.08
N PRO A 198 1.59 -1.65 -8.26
CA PRO A 198 0.89 -2.36 -9.32
C PRO A 198 0.64 -3.85 -9.04
N ILE A 199 1.35 -4.44 -8.08
CA ILE A 199 1.30 -5.89 -7.77
C ILE A 199 0.19 -6.21 -6.78
N LEU A 200 -0.09 -5.33 -5.83
CA LEU A 200 -1.04 -5.61 -4.75
C LEU A 200 -2.54 -5.66 -5.13
N PRO A 201 -3.02 -5.09 -6.24
CA PRO A 201 -4.39 -5.34 -6.70
C PRO A 201 -4.63 -6.83 -7.01
N SER A 202 -5.86 -7.30 -6.85
CA SER A 202 -6.31 -8.71 -6.85
C SER A 202 -6.00 -9.56 -8.11
N ASP A 203 -5.39 -8.96 -9.13
CA ASP A 203 -5.12 -9.58 -10.44
C ASP A 203 -3.61 -9.80 -10.70
N ALA A 204 -2.80 -9.85 -9.64
CA ALA A 204 -1.35 -10.02 -9.77
C ALA A 204 -0.96 -11.32 -10.49
N GLU A 205 -0.03 -11.24 -11.44
CA GLU A 205 0.54 -12.44 -12.04
C GLU A 205 1.36 -13.23 -11.01
N ARG A 206 1.43 -14.56 -11.14
CA ARG A 206 2.24 -15.41 -10.23
C ARG A 206 3.69 -14.95 -10.11
N GLN A 207 4.26 -14.39 -11.18
CA GLN A 207 5.63 -13.87 -11.20
C GLN A 207 5.79 -12.64 -10.28
N ASP A 208 4.73 -11.85 -10.10
CA ASP A 208 4.77 -10.64 -9.30
C ASP A 208 4.73 -10.96 -7.79
N VAL A 209 4.14 -12.10 -7.40
CA VAL A 209 4.19 -12.60 -6.01
C VAL A 209 5.63 -12.87 -5.55
N ALA A 210 6.47 -13.45 -6.42
CA ALA A 210 7.88 -13.71 -6.10
C ALA A 210 8.66 -12.40 -5.88
N ILE A 211 8.28 -11.31 -6.53
CA ILE A 211 8.87 -9.98 -6.32
C ILE A 211 8.55 -9.50 -4.91
N CYS A 212 7.29 -9.56 -4.47
CA CYS A 212 6.89 -9.21 -3.11
C CYS A 212 7.66 -10.02 -2.05
N GLN A 213 7.74 -11.34 -2.24
CA GLN A 213 8.48 -12.25 -1.35
C GLN A 213 9.99 -11.92 -1.27
N SER A 214 10.56 -11.30 -2.31
CA SER A 214 11.95 -10.85 -2.30
C SER A 214 12.17 -9.54 -1.54
N ILE A 215 11.14 -8.69 -1.40
CA ILE A 215 11.22 -7.35 -0.80
C ILE A 215 10.83 -7.39 0.68
N TYR A 216 9.75 -8.09 1.02
CA TYR A 216 9.15 -8.11 2.36
C TYR A 216 10.09 -8.51 3.50
N PRO A 217 10.98 -9.51 3.36
CA PRO A 217 11.93 -9.87 4.41
C PRO A 217 12.85 -8.70 4.85
N PHE A 218 13.01 -7.67 4.02
CA PHE A 218 13.87 -6.53 4.31
C PHE A 218 13.18 -5.38 5.05
N HIS A 219 11.86 -5.45 5.30
CA HIS A 219 11.09 -4.38 5.97
C HIS A 219 11.78 -3.84 7.23
N SER A 220 12.27 -4.72 8.12
CA SER A 220 12.89 -4.26 9.38
C SER A 220 14.15 -3.45 9.14
N ARG A 221 14.98 -3.86 8.16
CA ARG A 221 16.23 -3.16 7.81
C ARG A 221 15.93 -1.84 7.12
N ILE A 222 14.91 -1.79 6.28
CA ILE A 222 14.42 -0.57 5.64
C ILE A 222 13.97 0.44 6.71
N VAL A 223 13.16 0.01 7.69
CA VAL A 223 12.74 0.87 8.81
C VAL A 223 13.94 1.36 9.62
N ASP A 224 14.93 0.51 9.87
CA ASP A 224 16.17 0.91 10.56
C ASP A 224 16.95 1.97 9.77
N THR A 225 17.05 1.85 8.44
CA THR A 225 17.66 2.89 7.59
C THR A 225 16.89 4.21 7.68
N LEU A 226 15.56 4.18 7.57
CA LEU A 226 14.73 5.39 7.65
C LEU A 226 14.82 6.09 9.01
N LEU A 227 14.94 5.31 10.09
CA LEU A 227 15.14 5.83 11.44
C LEU A 227 16.55 6.36 11.68
N ALA A 228 17.56 5.87 10.96
CA ALA A 228 18.90 6.45 11.02
C ALA A 228 18.93 7.88 10.46
N ASP A 229 18.08 8.16 9.47
CA ASP A 229 17.93 9.46 8.80
C ASP A 229 16.67 10.22 9.29
N PHE A 230 16.28 10.02 10.55
CA PHE A 230 15.00 10.51 11.09
C PHE A 230 14.85 12.04 11.03
N ASP A 231 15.94 12.79 11.12
CA ASP A 231 15.93 14.25 11.08
C ASP A 231 15.28 14.80 9.81
N TYR A 232 15.46 14.13 8.66
CA TYR A 232 14.79 14.51 7.40
C TYR A 232 13.26 14.36 7.45
N LEU A 233 12.74 13.55 8.37
CA LEU A 233 11.31 13.37 8.62
C LEU A 233 10.76 14.35 9.66
N THR A 234 11.59 15.18 10.29
CA THR A 234 11.16 16.17 11.30
C THR A 234 10.91 17.56 10.70
N GLN A 235 11.31 17.78 9.44
CA GLN A 235 11.11 19.04 8.73
C GLN A 235 9.62 19.40 8.64
N LYS A 236 9.26 20.65 8.95
CA LYS A 236 7.86 21.11 9.05
C LYS A 236 7.35 21.79 7.77
N ASP A 237 8.03 21.57 6.66
CA ASP A 237 7.71 22.10 5.33
C ASP A 237 7.07 21.03 4.44
N ASP A 238 6.66 21.45 3.24
CA ASP A 238 6.06 20.58 2.22
C ASP A 238 6.98 19.40 1.85
N VAL A 239 8.30 19.60 1.93
CA VAL A 239 9.30 18.55 1.64
C VAL A 239 9.26 17.49 2.73
N GLY A 240 9.23 17.89 4.00
CA GLY A 240 9.06 16.98 5.13
C GLY A 240 7.74 16.22 5.07
N ASP A 241 6.63 16.90 4.71
CA ASP A 241 5.31 16.27 4.50
C ASP A 241 5.38 15.20 3.39
N SER A 242 6.00 15.53 2.26
CA SER A 242 6.18 14.60 1.14
C SER A 242 6.98 13.36 1.54
N ARG A 243 8.05 13.54 2.32
CA ARG A 243 8.86 12.42 2.82
C ARG A 243 8.09 11.53 3.79
N ARG A 244 7.34 12.11 4.73
CA ARG A 244 6.46 11.35 5.63
C ARG A 244 5.39 10.57 4.87
N PHE A 245 4.85 11.15 3.81
CA PHE A 245 3.91 10.48 2.91
C PHE A 245 4.54 9.27 2.21
N LEU A 246 5.73 9.41 1.62
CA LEU A 246 6.45 8.30 0.98
C LEU A 246 6.64 7.13 1.96
N VAL A 247 7.14 7.43 3.16
CA VAL A 247 7.33 6.41 4.20
C VAL A 247 6.00 5.75 4.57
N ALA A 248 4.94 6.52 4.81
CA ALA A 248 3.63 5.96 5.18
C ALA A 248 3.00 5.13 4.05
N LYS A 249 3.14 5.53 2.79
CA LYS A 249 2.63 4.76 1.64
C LYS A 249 3.44 3.46 1.47
N MET A 250 4.76 3.51 1.59
CA MET A 250 5.59 2.30 1.56
C MET A 250 5.19 1.31 2.66
N LEU A 251 5.02 1.80 3.90
CA LEU A 251 4.56 0.97 5.02
C LEU A 251 3.18 0.38 4.75
N LEU A 252 2.25 1.14 4.16
CA LEU A 252 0.93 0.62 3.77
C LEU A 252 1.03 -0.57 2.80
N LEU A 253 1.94 -0.51 1.83
CA LEU A 253 2.13 -1.60 0.86
C LEU A 253 2.68 -2.87 1.54
N PHE A 254 3.57 -2.72 2.52
CA PHE A 254 4.05 -3.85 3.33
C PHE A 254 2.95 -4.52 4.19
N MET A 255 1.85 -3.83 4.49
CA MET A 255 0.76 -4.39 5.31
C MET A 255 -0.13 -5.39 4.55
N ASP A 256 0.02 -5.49 3.23
CA ASP A 256 -0.78 -6.43 2.43
C ASP A 256 -0.37 -7.89 2.68
N ASP A 257 0.89 -8.11 3.05
CA ASP A 257 1.38 -9.40 3.52
C ASP A 257 1.09 -9.62 5.02
N PRO A 258 0.34 -10.66 5.40
CA PRO A 258 -0.01 -10.92 6.79
C PRO A 258 1.19 -11.11 7.72
N GLU A 259 2.26 -11.77 7.24
CA GLU A 259 3.46 -12.02 8.04
C GLU A 259 4.20 -10.71 8.31
N THR A 260 4.40 -9.90 7.28
CA THR A 260 5.01 -8.57 7.39
C THR A 260 4.18 -7.65 8.27
N LYS A 261 2.85 -7.63 8.11
CA LYS A 261 1.94 -6.83 8.95
C LYS A 261 2.11 -7.13 10.45
N ARG A 262 2.30 -8.39 10.84
CA ARG A 262 2.60 -8.76 12.23
C ARG A 262 3.92 -8.15 12.71
N HIS A 263 4.95 -8.14 11.86
CA HIS A 263 6.23 -7.50 12.16
C HIS A 263 6.17 -5.96 12.20
N MET A 264 5.16 -5.34 11.59
CA MET A 264 4.95 -3.88 11.66
C MET A 264 4.43 -3.41 13.03
N CYS A 265 3.98 -4.31 13.90
CA CYS A 265 3.61 -4.01 15.28
C CYS A 265 4.82 -3.91 16.23
N LYS A 266 6.04 -3.76 15.68
CA LYS A 266 7.25 -3.46 16.45
C LYS A 266 7.30 -1.97 16.81
N GLU A 267 7.86 -1.68 17.98
CA GLU A 267 7.94 -0.32 18.55
C GLU A 267 8.52 0.71 17.56
N LYS A 268 9.58 0.35 16.82
CA LYS A 268 10.22 1.19 15.81
C LYS A 268 9.29 1.57 14.65
N THR A 269 8.59 0.60 14.07
CA THR A 269 7.67 0.83 12.95
C THR A 269 6.46 1.65 13.40
N LEU A 270 5.91 1.36 14.59
CA LEU A 270 4.84 2.14 15.19
C LEU A 270 5.24 3.59 15.44
N ARG A 271 6.45 3.82 16.00
CA ARG A 271 7.00 5.17 16.20
C ARG A 271 7.11 5.92 14.88
N LEU A 272 7.70 5.31 13.86
CA LEU A 272 7.89 5.91 12.55
C LEU A 272 6.54 6.27 11.90
N LEU A 273 5.57 5.36 11.97
CA LEU A 273 4.26 5.55 11.36
C LEU A 273 3.45 6.65 12.07
N VAL A 274 3.41 6.66 13.40
CA VAL A 274 2.72 7.71 14.15
C VAL A 274 3.39 9.07 13.94
N HIS A 275 4.72 9.10 13.85
CA HIS A 275 5.44 10.32 13.48
C HIS A 275 5.01 10.83 12.11
N CYS A 276 4.96 9.95 11.10
CA CYS A 276 4.49 10.31 9.76
C CYS A 276 3.06 10.87 9.79
N TRP A 277 2.17 10.31 10.60
CA TRP A 277 0.81 10.84 10.73
C TRP A 277 0.76 12.18 11.49
N LEU A 278 1.30 12.24 12.70
CA LEU A 278 1.10 13.38 13.60
C LEU A 278 1.89 14.62 13.20
N GLU A 279 3.07 14.46 12.61
CA GLU A 279 3.93 15.57 12.20
C GLU A 279 3.66 16.04 10.77
N THR A 280 2.87 15.32 9.97
CA THR A 280 2.42 15.85 8.66
C THR A 280 1.46 17.01 8.86
N SER A 281 1.56 18.12 8.13
CA SER A 281 0.68 19.27 8.32
C SER A 281 -0.81 18.89 8.29
N PRO A 282 -1.66 19.36 9.22
CA PRO A 282 -3.10 19.09 9.19
C PRO A 282 -3.81 19.55 7.91
N ALA A 283 -3.28 20.57 7.23
CA ALA A 283 -3.80 21.06 5.96
C ALA A 283 -3.29 20.27 4.74
N CYS A 284 -2.24 19.46 4.89
CA CYS A 284 -1.67 18.69 3.80
C CYS A 284 -2.61 17.54 3.41
N THR A 285 -2.91 17.43 2.11
CA THR A 285 -3.71 16.35 1.53
C THR A 285 -3.11 14.98 1.79
N MET A 286 -1.78 14.88 1.85
CA MET A 286 -1.07 13.63 2.10
C MET A 286 -1.29 13.06 3.52
N ARG A 287 -1.69 13.90 4.50
CA ARG A 287 -1.96 13.46 5.87
C ARG A 287 -3.05 12.38 5.93
N LYS A 288 -4.01 12.42 5.01
CA LYS A 288 -5.08 11.41 4.92
C LYS A 288 -4.53 10.01 4.66
N THR A 289 -3.46 9.91 3.87
CA THR A 289 -2.78 8.65 3.57
C THR A 289 -2.03 8.15 4.79
N ALA A 290 -1.26 9.02 5.48
CA ALA A 290 -0.57 8.63 6.70
C ALA A 290 -1.54 8.19 7.81
N ALA A 291 -2.64 8.92 8.01
CA ALA A 291 -3.73 8.52 8.90
C ALA A 291 -4.38 7.20 8.44
N GLY A 292 -4.62 7.04 7.14
CA GLY A 292 -5.11 5.80 6.54
C GLY A 292 -4.22 4.61 6.85
N THR A 293 -2.90 4.75 6.70
CA THR A 293 -1.92 3.71 7.03
C THR A 293 -1.96 3.34 8.51
N VAL A 294 -2.08 4.32 9.41
CA VAL A 294 -2.30 4.05 10.85
C VAL A 294 -3.57 3.24 11.05
N LEU A 295 -4.68 3.66 10.44
CA LEU A 295 -5.96 2.95 10.56
C LEU A 295 -5.86 1.49 10.07
N GLU A 296 -5.22 1.25 8.93
CA GLU A 296 -5.03 -0.09 8.37
C GLU A 296 -4.19 -1.00 9.28
N LEU A 297 -3.20 -0.43 9.97
CA LEU A 297 -2.38 -1.17 10.94
C LEU A 297 -3.14 -1.50 12.22
N LEU A 298 -3.83 -0.51 12.79
CA LEU A 298 -4.41 -0.64 14.14
C LEU A 298 -5.79 -1.32 14.11
N VAL A 299 -6.53 -1.22 13.01
CA VAL A 299 -7.96 -1.58 12.99
C VAL A 299 -8.24 -2.78 12.11
N ARG A 300 -7.65 -2.82 10.93
CA ARG A 300 -8.04 -3.81 9.94
C ARG A 300 -7.47 -5.17 10.33
N LYS A 301 -8.33 -6.18 10.39
CA LYS A 301 -7.90 -7.57 10.42
C LYS A 301 -7.01 -7.83 9.20
N ASP A 302 -6.01 -8.69 9.35
CA ASP A 302 -5.25 -9.13 8.17
C ASP A 302 -6.16 -9.90 7.18
N SER A 303 -5.64 -10.26 6.01
CA SER A 303 -6.40 -11.02 5.01
C SER A 303 -6.86 -12.40 5.52
N CYS A 304 -6.29 -12.88 6.62
CA CYS A 304 -6.69 -14.10 7.32
C CYS A 304 -7.70 -13.85 8.47
N GLY A 305 -8.15 -12.61 8.68
CA GLY A 305 -9.09 -12.27 9.74
C GLY A 305 -8.47 -12.12 11.13
N ASN A 306 -7.14 -12.14 11.26
CA ASN A 306 -6.47 -11.97 12.55
C ASN A 306 -6.48 -10.51 12.98
N SER A 307 -6.83 -10.28 14.25
CA SER A 307 -6.67 -8.97 14.88
C SER A 307 -5.18 -8.67 15.17
N PRO A 308 -4.80 -7.39 15.29
CA PRO A 308 -3.46 -7.03 15.74
C PRO A 308 -3.12 -7.66 17.12
N PRO A 309 -1.84 -7.94 17.42
CA PRO A 309 -1.43 -8.57 18.69
C PRO A 309 -1.84 -7.73 19.90
N PRO A 310 -2.47 -8.28 20.95
CA PRO A 310 -3.15 -7.48 21.99
C PRO A 310 -2.27 -6.40 22.68
N ASP A 311 -0.95 -6.59 22.73
CA ASP A 311 0.02 -5.68 23.34
C ASP A 311 0.51 -4.56 22.40
N TYR A 312 0.04 -4.51 21.14
CA TYR A 312 0.51 -3.52 20.15
C TYR A 312 0.22 -2.08 20.59
N LEU A 313 -0.89 -1.85 21.30
CA LEU A 313 -1.28 -0.54 21.81
C LEU A 313 -0.34 -0.09 22.92
N ASP A 314 0.03 -0.98 23.83
CA ASP A 314 1.02 -0.67 24.87
C ASP A 314 2.36 -0.27 24.25
N ARG A 315 2.79 -0.99 23.20
CA ARG A 315 4.00 -0.64 22.43
C ARG A 315 3.87 0.70 21.73
N LEU A 316 2.72 0.99 21.12
CA LEU A 316 2.43 2.26 20.45
C LEU A 316 2.58 3.44 21.42
N PHE A 317 1.98 3.35 22.60
CA PHE A 317 1.99 4.44 23.58
C PHE A 317 3.25 4.51 24.42
N LYS A 318 4.04 3.44 24.46
CA LYS A 318 5.43 3.50 24.89
C LYS A 318 6.29 4.26 23.87
N ALA A 319 6.08 4.03 22.58
CA ALA A 319 6.79 4.72 21.51
C ALA A 319 6.44 6.21 21.42
N VAL A 320 5.17 6.56 21.62
CA VAL A 320 4.65 7.93 21.47
C VAL A 320 4.07 8.34 22.81
N GLN A 321 4.84 9.09 23.60
CA GLN A 321 4.42 9.58 24.92
C GLN A 321 3.00 10.15 24.85
N VAL A 322 2.08 9.64 25.68
CA VAL A 322 0.65 9.98 25.60
C VAL A 322 0.37 11.49 25.65
N PRO A 323 1.02 12.32 26.49
CA PRO A 323 0.80 13.76 26.48
C PRO A 323 1.12 14.41 25.12
N ASN A 324 2.21 13.98 24.47
CA ASN A 324 2.59 14.46 23.15
C ASN A 324 1.57 14.04 22.09
N PHE A 325 1.12 12.78 22.13
CA PHE A 325 0.06 12.29 21.25
C PHE A 325 -1.21 13.14 21.37
N VAL A 326 -1.71 13.33 22.60
CA VAL A 326 -2.92 14.14 22.89
C VAL A 326 -2.76 15.57 22.39
N SER A 327 -1.61 16.20 22.65
CA SER A 327 -1.31 17.57 22.21
C SER A 327 -1.37 17.69 20.68
N ARG A 328 -0.73 16.76 19.95
CA ARG A 328 -0.69 16.75 18.49
C ARG A 328 -2.06 16.50 17.86
N ILE A 329 -2.86 15.58 18.42
CA ILE A 329 -4.23 15.36 17.98
C ILE A 329 -5.07 16.61 18.17
N ASN A 330 -5.01 17.22 19.35
CA ASN A 330 -5.74 18.46 19.62
C ASN A 330 -5.32 19.60 18.68
N PHE A 331 -4.02 19.71 18.36
CA PHE A 331 -3.52 20.66 17.38
C PHE A 331 -4.14 20.42 16.00
N SER A 332 -4.17 19.17 15.52
CA SER A 332 -4.80 18.79 14.25
C SER A 332 -6.29 19.16 14.21
N LEU A 333 -7.07 18.76 15.21
CA LEU A 333 -8.51 19.00 15.29
C LEU A 333 -8.87 20.50 15.39
N LYS A 334 -7.98 21.32 15.95
CA LYS A 334 -8.14 22.79 16.00
C LYS A 334 -7.78 23.47 14.68
N HIS A 335 -7.12 22.80 13.76
CA HIS A 335 -6.68 23.39 12.51
C HIS A 335 -7.88 23.80 11.64
N LYS A 336 -7.92 25.06 11.17
CA LYS A 336 -9.06 25.62 10.44
C LYS A 336 -9.26 24.97 9.06
N ASN A 337 -8.15 24.58 8.43
CA ASN A 337 -8.13 24.03 7.06
C ASN A 337 -7.94 22.51 7.05
N LEU A 338 -8.38 21.79 8.09
CA LEU A 338 -8.32 20.32 8.11
C LEU A 338 -9.34 19.77 7.09
N PRO A 339 -8.92 19.01 6.06
CA PRO A 339 -9.85 18.46 5.08
C PRO A 339 -10.84 17.48 5.72
N ALA A 340 -12.08 17.44 5.20
CA ALA A 340 -13.15 16.58 5.74
C ALA A 340 -12.78 15.09 5.72
N GLU A 341 -12.18 14.62 4.62
CA GLU A 341 -11.67 13.25 4.50
C GLU A 341 -10.60 12.93 5.56
N THR A 342 -9.67 13.87 5.80
CA THR A 342 -8.63 13.71 6.82
C THR A 342 -9.26 13.64 8.21
N LEU A 343 -10.18 14.55 8.55
CA LEU A 343 -10.90 14.51 9.84
C LEU A 343 -11.61 13.18 10.04
N HIS A 344 -12.29 12.67 9.01
CA HIS A 344 -13.00 11.39 9.07
C HIS A 344 -12.06 10.23 9.41
N LYS A 345 -10.86 10.18 8.81
CA LYS A 345 -9.84 9.18 9.14
C LYS A 345 -9.32 9.34 10.57
N GLU A 346 -9.06 10.57 11.02
CA GLU A 346 -8.59 10.81 12.40
C GLU A 346 -9.62 10.39 13.45
N ILE A 347 -10.90 10.72 13.25
CA ILE A 347 -11.99 10.29 14.14
C ILE A 347 -12.08 8.76 14.17
N SER A 348 -11.96 8.09 13.02
CA SER A 348 -11.93 6.63 12.98
C SER A 348 -10.79 6.04 13.80
N ILE A 349 -9.58 6.60 13.68
CA ILE A 349 -8.43 6.11 14.46
C ILE A 349 -8.70 6.32 15.95
N LEU A 350 -9.14 7.51 16.35
CA LEU A 350 -9.42 7.82 17.76
C LEU A 350 -10.50 6.91 18.34
N ARG A 351 -11.59 6.69 17.59
CA ARG A 351 -12.65 5.76 17.96
C ARG A 351 -12.12 4.35 18.19
N ASN A 352 -11.36 3.82 17.24
CA ASN A 352 -10.83 2.47 17.36
C ASN A 352 -9.82 2.35 18.52
N LEU A 353 -9.01 3.37 18.76
CA LEU A 353 -8.13 3.43 19.92
C LEU A 353 -8.92 3.42 21.24
N THR A 354 -10.02 4.16 21.33
CA THR A 354 -10.88 4.17 22.53
C THR A 354 -11.63 2.87 22.76
N GLU A 355 -12.10 2.22 21.69
CA GLU A 355 -12.82 0.94 21.75
C GLU A 355 -11.87 -0.22 22.05
N SER A 356 -10.64 -0.20 21.51
CA SER A 356 -9.68 -1.29 21.62
C SER A 356 -8.79 -1.20 22.86
N TRP A 357 -8.61 -0.01 23.46
CA TRP A 357 -7.71 0.19 24.60
C TRP A 357 -8.37 0.99 25.72
N LEU A 358 -9.07 0.30 26.62
CA LEU A 358 -9.71 0.88 27.81
C LEU A 358 -8.78 1.79 28.66
N PRO A 359 -7.48 1.46 28.87
CA PRO A 359 -6.58 2.33 29.63
C PRO A 359 -6.29 3.68 28.97
N PHE A 360 -6.60 3.84 27.68
CA PHE A 360 -6.37 5.08 26.94
C PHE A 360 -7.45 6.11 27.15
N SER A 361 -8.70 5.66 27.20
CA SER A 361 -9.88 6.52 27.15
C SER A 361 -9.83 7.61 28.24
N PRO A 362 -9.45 7.33 29.50
CA PRO A 362 -9.29 8.37 30.52
C PRO A 362 -8.28 9.45 30.14
N LYS A 363 -7.20 9.10 29.43
CA LYS A 363 -6.15 10.05 29.01
C LYS A 363 -6.63 10.98 27.90
N LEU A 364 -7.41 10.45 26.94
CA LEU A 364 -8.04 11.27 25.89
C LEU A 364 -9.09 12.22 26.46
N LEU A 365 -9.90 11.73 27.40
CA LEU A 365 -10.92 12.54 28.10
C LEU A 365 -10.27 13.67 28.92
N LYS A 366 -9.26 13.34 29.74
CA LYS A 366 -8.48 14.36 30.49
C LYS A 366 -7.82 15.37 29.56
N GLY A 367 -7.38 14.91 28.38
CA GLY A 367 -6.82 15.74 27.31
C GLY A 367 -7.82 16.60 26.54
N SER A 368 -9.12 16.55 26.87
CA SER A 368 -10.19 17.26 26.15
C SER A 368 -10.30 16.91 24.65
N VAL A 369 -9.82 15.73 24.24
CA VAL A 369 -9.84 15.32 22.81
C VAL A 369 -11.27 15.20 22.31
N SER A 370 -12.18 14.64 23.11
CA SER A 370 -13.62 14.54 22.77
C SER A 370 -14.24 15.89 22.43
N LYS A 371 -13.98 16.91 23.26
CA LYS A 371 -14.43 18.30 23.02
C LYS A 371 -13.87 18.85 21.69
N GLN A 372 -12.61 18.56 21.38
CA GLN A 372 -12.00 19.00 20.11
C GLN A 372 -12.56 18.25 18.89
N VAL A 373 -12.87 16.96 19.01
CA VAL A 373 -13.54 16.19 17.96
C VAL A 373 -14.90 16.81 17.63
N VAL A 374 -15.73 17.04 18.65
CA VAL A 374 -17.06 17.67 18.47
C VAL A 374 -16.93 19.05 17.84
N ALA A 375 -15.97 19.87 18.29
CA ALA A 375 -15.73 21.20 17.71
C ALA A 375 -15.26 21.14 16.25
N ALA A 376 -14.38 20.20 15.89
CA ALA A 376 -13.90 20.00 14.52
C ALA A 376 -15.05 19.56 13.60
N VAL A 377 -15.87 18.60 14.02
CA VAL A 377 -17.01 18.11 13.24
C VAL A 377 -18.03 19.22 13.00
N ARG A 378 -18.37 20.00 14.02
CA ARG A 378 -19.27 21.16 13.86
C ARG A 378 -18.70 22.19 12.88
N ARG A 379 -17.40 22.43 12.92
CA ARG A 379 -16.71 23.35 12.00
C ARG A 379 -16.84 22.86 10.55
N ILE A 380 -16.57 21.58 10.30
CA ILE A 380 -16.67 21.02 8.94
C ILE A 380 -18.12 21.00 8.45
N LEU A 381 -19.07 20.56 9.27
CA LEU A 381 -20.51 20.57 8.90
C LEU A 381 -21.05 21.97 8.59
N LYS A 382 -20.48 23.02 9.21
CA LYS A 382 -20.81 24.41 8.92
C LYS A 382 -20.24 24.87 7.58
N ASN A 383 -19.01 24.45 7.26
CA ASN A 383 -18.29 24.89 6.07
C ASN A 383 -18.65 24.07 4.82
N ASP A 384 -19.06 22.82 5.00
CA ASP A 384 -19.47 21.89 3.94
C ASP A 384 -20.78 21.18 4.32
N PRO A 385 -21.93 21.79 3.99
CA PRO A 385 -23.25 21.20 4.26
C PRO A 385 -23.51 19.90 3.49
N GLN A 386 -22.74 19.64 2.42
CA GLN A 386 -22.86 18.44 1.58
C GLN A 386 -22.10 17.25 2.16
N MET A 387 -21.26 17.46 3.19
CA MET A 387 -20.62 16.37 3.89
C MET A 387 -21.68 15.40 4.44
N ASP A 388 -21.53 14.12 4.09
CA ASP A 388 -22.46 13.07 4.47
C ASP A 388 -22.59 12.95 6.00
N LYS A 389 -23.66 13.56 6.53
CA LYS A 389 -24.00 13.54 7.96
C LYS A 389 -24.21 12.12 8.46
N HIS A 390 -24.74 11.23 7.62
CA HIS A 390 -25.02 9.84 7.98
C HIS A 390 -23.72 9.04 8.16
N LYS A 391 -22.66 9.35 7.42
CA LYS A 391 -21.35 8.72 7.63
C LYS A 391 -20.58 9.28 8.82
N THR A 392 -20.76 10.56 9.13
CA THR A 392 -19.88 11.27 10.08
C THR A 392 -20.44 11.26 11.51
N LEU A 393 -21.74 11.54 11.70
CA LEU A 393 -22.33 11.68 13.03
C LEU A 393 -22.25 10.40 13.90
N PRO A 394 -22.53 9.19 13.39
CA PRO A 394 -22.46 7.98 14.22
C PRO A 394 -21.07 7.70 14.79
N ARG A 395 -20.01 8.25 14.18
CA ARG A 395 -18.64 8.07 14.67
C ARG A 395 -18.28 9.02 15.81
N VAL A 396 -19.09 10.06 16.02
CA VAL A 396 -18.85 11.12 17.00
C VAL A 396 -19.65 10.88 18.29
N GLU A 397 -20.71 10.07 18.24
CA GLU A 397 -21.56 9.75 19.40
C GLU A 397 -20.77 9.24 20.61
N LEU A 398 -19.72 8.45 20.37
CA LEU A 398 -18.81 7.94 21.41
C LEU A 398 -18.02 9.05 22.14
N PHE A 399 -17.95 10.25 21.58
CA PHE A 399 -17.27 11.40 22.18
C PHE A 399 -18.23 12.42 22.80
N ILE A 400 -19.55 12.20 22.69
CA ILE A 400 -20.59 13.08 23.23
C ILE A 400 -21.11 12.57 24.58
N GLN A 401 -21.01 11.27 24.83
CA GLN A 401 -21.25 10.63 26.13
C GLN A 401 -20.14 11.02 27.12
#